data_AF-A0A7V4G9V6-F1
#
_entry.id   AF-A0A7V4G9V6-F1
#
_cell.length_a   1.000
_cell.length_b   1.000
_cell.length_c   1.000
_cell.angle_alpha   90.00
_cell.angle_beta   90.00
_cell.angle_gamma   90.00
#
_symmetry.space_group_name_H-M   'P 1'
#
loop_
_entity.id
_entity.type
_entity.pdbx_description
1 polymer ?
#
loop_
_entity_poly.entity_id
_entity_poly.type
_entity_poly.pdbx_seq_one_letter_code
_entity_poly.pdbx_strand_id
1 'polypeptide(L)'
;VFRTTDTAHPGVQKVMEQKEINLAGPVKVWSEGSFPKDYPGVYMRPEETRRIFEQKGWSTVAALQLRNPMHRSHEYLAKIAVEVCDGVFIHSLVGNLKPGDIPAEWRVKCIDVLVKNYFIEDKVLQGGYPLDMRYAGPKEAVHHSIIRTNLGLTHHMFGRDHAGVGTYYESYEAHRLLMSIPRDKLFITPIFVLEWVYCPHCGEVTCIGLCGHWKEHQKFSGTKIRSILIDEVKPTRLIFRPEIFDIVMDAAKKYGFGSPFVGPEYLAKAKPAFSIEPL
;
A
#
# COMPACT_ATOMS: atom_id res chain seq x y z
N VAL A 1 -17.84 -12.22 -6.39
CA VAL A 1 -16.63 -11.75 -5.65
C VAL A 1 -16.77 -10.30 -5.22
N PHE A 2 -17.08 -9.38 -6.14
CA PHE A 2 -17.10 -7.93 -5.92
C PHE A 2 -18.42 -7.34 -5.38
N ARG A 3 -19.45 -8.18 -5.16
CA ARG A 3 -20.80 -7.77 -4.68
C ARG A 3 -21.57 -6.82 -5.60
N THR A 4 -21.02 -6.53 -6.77
CA THR A 4 -21.64 -5.79 -7.87
C THR A 4 -21.26 -6.46 -9.19
N THR A 5 -22.05 -6.18 -10.22
CA THR A 5 -21.76 -6.47 -11.63
C THR A 5 -21.51 -5.21 -12.44
N ASP A 6 -21.40 -4.05 -11.78
CA ASP A 6 -21.07 -2.78 -12.41
C ASP A 6 -19.66 -2.82 -13.01
N THR A 7 -19.56 -2.61 -14.32
CA THR A 7 -18.31 -2.61 -15.08
C THR A 7 -17.39 -1.43 -14.72
N ALA A 8 -17.89 -0.39 -14.04
CA ALA A 8 -17.04 0.66 -13.48
C ALA A 8 -16.20 0.17 -12.29
N HIS A 9 -16.54 -0.96 -11.66
CA HIS A 9 -15.70 -1.59 -10.66
C HIS A 9 -14.50 -2.28 -11.33
N PRO A 10 -13.23 -1.90 -11.03
CA PRO A 10 -12.05 -2.42 -11.74
C PRO A 10 -11.94 -3.96 -11.71
N GLY A 11 -12.27 -4.59 -10.59
CA GLY A 11 -12.31 -6.05 -10.49
C GLY A 11 -13.37 -6.72 -11.37
N VAL A 12 -14.55 -6.11 -11.54
CA VAL A 12 -15.62 -6.62 -12.41
C VAL A 12 -15.23 -6.46 -13.86
N GLN A 13 -14.76 -5.27 -14.24
CA GLN A 13 -14.26 -4.99 -15.58
C GLN A 13 -13.26 -6.06 -16.04
N LYS A 14 -12.26 -6.35 -15.20
CA LYS A 14 -11.24 -7.38 -15.50
C LYS A 14 -11.80 -8.79 -15.67
N VAL A 15 -12.91 -9.13 -15.01
CA VAL A 15 -13.59 -10.42 -15.22
C VAL A 15 -14.38 -10.40 -16.53
N MET A 16 -15.05 -9.30 -16.84
CA MET A 16 -15.82 -9.15 -18.08
C MET A 16 -14.92 -9.08 -19.33
N GLU A 17 -13.67 -8.62 -19.18
CA GLU A 17 -12.65 -8.61 -20.23
C GLU A 17 -11.98 -9.99 -20.44
N GLN A 18 -12.28 -10.99 -19.61
CA GLN A 18 -11.74 -12.34 -19.80
C GLN A 18 -12.29 -12.98 -21.09
N LYS A 19 -11.50 -13.87 -21.68
CA LYS A 19 -11.95 -14.72 -22.78
C LYS A 19 -12.93 -15.77 -22.26
N GLU A 20 -13.66 -16.41 -23.18
CA GLU A 20 -14.69 -17.42 -22.87
C GLU A 20 -14.18 -18.61 -22.05
N ILE A 21 -12.90 -18.98 -22.21
CA ILE A 21 -12.31 -20.18 -21.60
C ILE A 21 -11.26 -19.80 -20.56
N ASN A 22 -11.44 -20.29 -19.33
CA ASN A 22 -10.45 -20.26 -18.26
C ASN A 22 -9.80 -21.65 -18.10
N LEU A 23 -8.49 -21.76 -18.35
CA LEU A 23 -7.75 -23.02 -18.23
C LEU A 23 -7.18 -23.18 -16.81
N ALA A 24 -7.37 -24.36 -16.21
CA ALA A 24 -6.88 -24.68 -14.88
C ALA A 24 -5.94 -25.90 -14.93
N GLY A 25 -4.94 -25.92 -14.03
CA GLY A 25 -3.97 -27.02 -13.92
C GLY A 25 -2.81 -26.65 -13.02
N PRO A 26 -1.95 -27.63 -12.66
CA PRO A 26 -0.72 -27.35 -11.93
C PRO A 26 0.21 -26.47 -12.75
N VAL A 27 0.99 -25.62 -12.06
CA VAL A 27 1.97 -24.72 -12.70
C VAL A 27 3.39 -25.16 -12.37
N LYS A 28 4.30 -25.05 -13.35
CA LYS A 28 5.74 -25.15 -13.16
C LYS A 28 6.36 -23.81 -13.53
N VAL A 29 7.02 -23.17 -12.57
CA VAL A 29 7.63 -21.85 -12.75
C VAL A 29 9.03 -22.01 -13.33
N TRP A 30 9.30 -21.34 -14.45
CA TRP A 30 10.61 -21.34 -15.12
C TRP A 30 11.37 -20.03 -14.94
N SER A 31 10.65 -18.93 -14.71
CA SER A 31 11.17 -17.58 -14.55
C SER A 31 10.21 -16.74 -13.72
N GLU A 32 10.73 -15.77 -12.99
CA GLU A 32 9.97 -14.74 -12.27
C GLU A 32 9.78 -13.47 -13.13
N GLY A 33 10.05 -13.55 -14.43
CA GLY A 33 10.02 -12.40 -15.33
C GLY A 33 11.16 -11.41 -15.03
N SER A 34 10.91 -10.12 -15.28
CA SER A 34 11.91 -9.08 -15.06
C SER A 34 11.93 -8.53 -13.63
N PHE A 35 11.00 -8.94 -12.76
CA PHE A 35 10.85 -8.36 -11.41
C PHE A 35 12.13 -8.36 -10.56
N PRO A 36 12.91 -9.46 -10.46
CA PRO A 36 14.16 -9.44 -9.71
C PRO A 36 15.19 -8.45 -10.26
N LYS A 37 15.17 -8.21 -11.58
CA LYS A 37 16.07 -7.29 -12.27
C LYS A 37 15.62 -5.83 -12.18
N ASP A 38 14.32 -5.58 -12.33
CA ASP A 38 13.75 -4.23 -12.38
C ASP A 38 13.58 -3.63 -10.98
N TYR A 39 13.44 -4.46 -9.95
CA TYR A 39 13.25 -4.04 -8.55
C TYR A 39 14.27 -4.70 -7.60
N PRO A 40 15.58 -4.55 -7.84
CA PRO A 40 16.61 -5.18 -7.03
C PRO A 40 16.55 -4.65 -5.59
N GLY A 41 16.61 -5.57 -4.61
CA GLY A 41 16.51 -5.23 -3.18
C GLY A 41 15.12 -4.81 -2.70
N VAL A 42 14.17 -4.58 -3.60
CA VAL A 42 12.77 -4.25 -3.27
C VAL A 42 11.88 -5.46 -3.47
N TYR A 43 11.94 -6.13 -4.62
CA TYR A 43 11.22 -7.39 -4.81
C TYR A 43 11.78 -8.45 -3.86
N MET A 44 10.92 -9.04 -3.03
CA MET A 44 11.33 -10.03 -2.04
C MET A 44 10.48 -11.29 -2.13
N ARG A 45 11.16 -12.43 -2.08
CA ARG A 45 10.54 -13.75 -2.01
C ARG A 45 10.15 -14.11 -0.57
N PRO A 46 9.17 -15.03 -0.38
CA PRO A 46 8.81 -15.53 0.94
C PRO A 46 9.97 -16.08 1.77
N GLU A 47 10.89 -16.83 1.16
CA GLU A 47 12.06 -17.37 1.83
C GLU A 47 13.05 -16.27 2.26
N GLU A 48 13.18 -15.20 1.46
CA GLU A 48 14.08 -14.09 1.75
C GLU A 48 13.57 -13.27 2.93
N THR A 49 12.28 -12.89 2.92
CA THR A 49 11.65 -12.16 4.02
C THR A 49 11.72 -12.94 5.33
N ARG A 50 11.39 -14.24 5.31
CA ARG A 50 11.50 -15.11 6.50
C ARG A 50 12.92 -15.17 7.06
N ARG A 51 13.92 -15.33 6.19
CA ARG A 51 15.33 -15.34 6.59
C ARG A 51 15.75 -14.00 7.20
N ILE A 52 15.32 -12.87 6.63
CA ILE A 52 15.62 -11.54 7.17
C ILE A 52 15.00 -11.37 8.56
N PHE A 53 13.76 -11.80 8.76
CA PHE A 53 13.09 -11.70 10.07
C PHE A 53 13.82 -12.54 11.13
N GLU A 54 14.24 -13.76 10.78
CA GLU A 54 15.04 -14.62 11.66
C GLU A 54 16.40 -13.99 11.99
N GLN A 55 17.12 -13.46 11.00
CA GLN A 55 18.42 -12.79 11.20
C GLN A 55 18.31 -11.54 12.09
N LYS A 56 17.18 -10.83 12.02
CA LYS A 56 16.87 -9.69 12.89
C LYS A 56 16.35 -10.09 14.28
N GLY A 57 16.12 -11.39 14.52
CA GLY A 57 15.52 -11.88 15.76
C GLY A 57 14.05 -11.47 15.93
N TRP A 58 13.35 -11.14 14.85
CA TRP A 58 11.96 -10.69 14.89
C TRP A 58 11.01 -11.89 15.00
N SER A 59 10.31 -11.96 16.14
CA SER A 59 9.25 -12.96 16.36
C SER A 59 7.87 -12.41 15.96
N THR A 60 7.70 -11.10 16.00
CA THR A 60 6.49 -10.39 15.61
C THR A 60 6.79 -9.32 14.57
N VAL A 61 6.15 -9.42 13.41
CA VAL A 61 6.29 -8.49 12.29
C VAL A 61 4.93 -8.06 11.78
N ALA A 62 4.72 -6.74 11.68
CA ALA A 62 3.50 -6.16 11.14
C ALA A 62 3.68 -5.68 9.68
N ALA A 63 2.73 -6.04 8.82
CA ALA A 63 2.69 -5.58 7.44
C ALA A 63 1.95 -4.24 7.33
N LEU A 64 2.61 -3.22 6.76
CA LEU A 64 1.96 -2.00 6.29
C LEU A 64 1.90 -2.02 4.76
N GLN A 65 0.70 -2.22 4.22
CA GLN A 65 0.46 -2.21 2.77
C GLN A 65 0.50 -0.78 2.23
N LEU A 66 1.32 -0.52 1.20
CA LEU A 66 1.40 0.79 0.56
C LEU A 66 1.32 0.72 -0.97
N ARG A 67 0.76 1.80 -1.53
CA ARG A 67 0.73 2.07 -2.97
C ARG A 67 1.10 3.51 -3.33
N ASN A 68 1.09 4.41 -2.34
CA ASN A 68 1.40 5.83 -2.48
C ASN A 68 2.61 6.17 -1.61
N PRO A 69 3.32 7.30 -1.85
CA PRO A 69 4.33 7.78 -0.92
C PRO A 69 3.80 7.94 0.50
N MET A 70 4.67 7.72 1.48
CA MET A 70 4.32 7.88 2.88
C MET A 70 4.20 9.36 3.25
N HIS A 71 3.08 9.73 3.86
CA HIS A 71 2.88 11.00 4.55
C HIS A 71 2.80 10.75 6.06
N ARG A 72 2.58 11.80 6.85
CA ARG A 72 2.69 11.73 8.32
C ARG A 72 1.79 10.70 8.99
N SER A 73 0.58 10.48 8.47
CA SER A 73 -0.26 9.39 9.00
C SER A 73 0.27 7.99 8.66
N HIS A 74 0.85 7.76 7.47
CA HIS A 74 1.53 6.49 7.18
C HIS A 74 2.76 6.28 8.09
N GLU A 75 3.53 7.34 8.35
CA GLU A 75 4.65 7.29 9.31
C GLU A 75 4.17 6.90 10.71
N TYR A 76 3.08 7.50 11.19
CA TYR A 76 2.51 7.15 12.47
C TYR A 76 2.03 5.70 12.52
N LEU A 77 1.34 5.22 11.48
CA LEU A 77 0.91 3.82 11.42
C LEU A 77 2.09 2.86 11.51
N ALA A 78 3.18 3.13 10.79
CA ALA A 78 4.41 2.34 10.90
C ALA A 78 5.01 2.40 12.32
N LYS A 79 4.90 3.54 13.02
CA LYS A 79 5.34 3.67 14.41
C LYS A 79 4.50 2.85 15.38
N ILE A 80 3.17 2.83 15.24
CA ILE A 80 2.31 1.92 16.02
C ILE A 80 2.76 0.48 15.80
N ALA A 81 2.99 0.09 14.55
CA ALA A 81 3.45 -1.26 14.22
C ALA A 81 4.77 -1.62 14.91
N VAL A 82 5.74 -0.69 14.96
CA VAL A 82 7.02 -0.88 15.69
C VAL A 82 6.83 -0.88 17.20
N GLU A 83 5.80 -0.21 17.73
CA GLU A 83 5.51 -0.19 19.16
C GLU A 83 4.91 -1.50 19.66
N VAL A 84 4.11 -2.18 18.82
CA VAL A 84 3.42 -3.43 19.20
C VAL A 84 4.05 -4.71 18.63
N CYS A 85 5.05 -4.58 17.75
CA CYS A 85 5.78 -5.70 17.14
C CYS A 85 7.30 -5.45 17.17
N ASP A 86 8.09 -6.50 16.98
CA ASP A 86 9.56 -6.39 16.89
C ASP A 86 10.01 -5.54 15.71
N GLY A 87 9.23 -5.54 14.62
CA GLY A 87 9.45 -4.70 13.45
C GLY A 87 8.23 -4.53 12.56
N VAL A 88 8.37 -3.59 11.61
CA VAL A 88 7.36 -3.32 10.57
C VAL A 88 7.94 -3.61 9.18
N PHE A 89 7.18 -4.34 8.37
CA PHE A 89 7.45 -4.51 6.96
C PHE A 89 6.58 -3.57 6.13
N ILE A 90 7.20 -2.50 5.63
CA ILE A 90 6.56 -1.56 4.72
C ILE A 90 6.56 -2.20 3.33
N HIS A 91 5.42 -2.77 2.96
CA HIS A 91 5.30 -3.65 1.82
C HIS A 91 4.52 -2.97 0.69
N SER A 92 5.24 -2.58 -0.36
CA SER A 92 4.72 -1.76 -1.45
C SER A 92 4.34 -2.58 -2.68
N LEU A 93 3.29 -2.16 -3.39
CA LEU A 93 3.02 -2.72 -4.73
C LEU A 93 4.12 -2.29 -5.71
N VAL A 94 4.64 -3.24 -6.48
CA VAL A 94 5.52 -3.01 -7.63
C VAL A 94 4.91 -3.62 -8.89
N GLY A 95 5.40 -3.22 -10.07
CA GLY A 95 4.83 -3.61 -11.36
C GLY A 95 3.84 -2.59 -11.92
N ASN A 96 2.68 -3.05 -12.39
CA ASN A 96 1.75 -2.24 -13.17
C ASN A 96 1.25 -1.03 -12.37
N LEU A 97 1.51 0.16 -12.91
CA LEU A 97 1.04 1.43 -12.36
C LEU A 97 -0.34 1.76 -12.91
N LYS A 98 -1.12 2.53 -12.15
CA LYS A 98 -2.40 3.10 -12.59
C LYS A 98 -2.34 4.62 -12.63
N PRO A 99 -3.22 5.29 -13.40
CA PRO A 99 -3.32 6.74 -13.36
C PRO A 99 -3.46 7.23 -11.92
N GLY A 100 -2.64 8.19 -11.52
CA GLY A 100 -2.61 8.69 -10.14
C GLY A 100 -1.59 8.00 -9.21
N ASP A 101 -0.88 6.97 -9.65
CA ASP A 101 0.24 6.39 -8.90
C ASP A 101 1.53 7.19 -9.17
N ILE A 102 2.53 7.05 -8.29
CA ILE A 102 3.89 7.57 -8.47
C ILE A 102 4.81 6.40 -8.84
N PRO A 103 5.77 6.55 -9.77
CA PRO A 103 6.65 5.45 -10.16
C PRO A 103 7.38 4.81 -8.96
N ALA A 104 7.58 3.50 -9.03
CA ALA A 104 8.08 2.71 -7.90
C ALA A 104 9.43 3.22 -7.37
N GLU A 105 10.37 3.61 -8.24
CA GLU A 105 11.69 4.13 -7.84
C GLU A 105 11.59 5.35 -6.91
N TRP A 106 10.61 6.22 -7.13
CA TRP A 106 10.40 7.42 -6.32
C TRP A 106 9.68 7.10 -5.02
N ARG A 107 8.74 6.15 -5.04
CA ARG A 107 8.11 5.66 -3.81
C ARG A 107 9.12 4.99 -2.90
N VAL A 108 10.01 4.17 -3.46
CA VAL A 108 11.10 3.50 -2.74
C VAL A 108 12.02 4.53 -2.09
N LYS A 109 12.49 5.52 -2.87
CA LYS A 109 13.32 6.62 -2.36
C LYS A 109 12.65 7.42 -1.24
N CYS A 110 11.35 7.66 -1.35
CA CYS A 110 10.59 8.34 -0.28
C CYS A 110 10.60 7.54 1.03
N ILE A 111 10.39 6.23 0.96
CA ILE A 111 10.38 5.38 2.17
C ILE A 111 11.80 5.28 2.75
N ASP A 112 12.84 5.09 1.92
CA ASP A 112 14.23 5.02 2.39
C ASP A 112 14.64 6.27 3.18
N VAL A 113 14.34 7.46 2.65
CA VAL A 113 14.64 8.74 3.32
C VAL A 113 13.84 8.88 4.62
N LEU A 114 12.58 8.44 4.63
CA LEU A 114 11.76 8.48 5.83
C LEU A 114 12.32 7.53 6.91
N VAL A 115 12.69 6.30 6.55
CA VAL A 115 13.25 5.30 7.47
C VAL A 115 14.56 5.82 8.06
N LYS A 116 15.50 6.26 7.22
CA LYS A 116 16.81 6.76 7.65
C LYS A 116 16.74 7.92 8.64
N ASN A 117 15.77 8.83 8.46
CA ASN A 117 15.71 10.07 9.25
C ASN A 117 14.81 9.98 10.49
N TYR A 118 13.84 9.05 10.53
CA TYR A 118 12.76 9.09 11.52
C TYR A 118 12.44 7.77 12.23
N PHE A 119 13.15 6.70 11.89
CA PHE A 119 12.99 5.38 12.49
C PHE A 119 14.33 4.87 13.04
N ILE A 120 14.26 3.95 13.99
CA ILE A 120 15.38 3.06 14.25
C ILE A 120 15.47 2.14 13.04
N GLU A 121 16.52 2.26 12.25
CA GLU A 121 16.67 1.57 10.96
C GLU A 121 16.48 0.06 11.09
N ASP A 122 17.00 -0.53 12.17
CA ASP A 122 16.86 -1.97 12.41
C ASP A 122 15.40 -2.42 12.60
N LYS A 123 14.48 -1.53 12.99
CA LYS A 123 13.04 -1.79 13.26
C LYS A 123 12.15 -1.79 12.01
N VAL A 124 12.70 -1.43 10.85
CA VAL A 124 11.92 -1.32 9.61
C VAL A 124 12.56 -2.16 8.51
N LEU A 125 11.74 -2.94 7.82
CA LEU A 125 12.09 -3.53 6.54
C LEU A 125 11.19 -2.91 5.48
N GLN A 126 11.78 -2.54 4.34
CA GLN A 126 11.04 -2.13 3.17
C GLN A 126 11.16 -3.19 2.09
N GLY A 127 10.05 -3.47 1.40
CA GLY A 127 10.07 -4.37 0.25
C GLY A 127 8.85 -4.14 -0.62
N GLY A 128 8.73 -4.97 -1.65
CA GLY A 128 7.62 -4.90 -2.59
C GLY A 128 7.34 -6.22 -3.28
N TYR A 129 6.15 -6.28 -3.86
CA TYR A 129 5.63 -7.48 -4.49
C TYR A 129 4.72 -7.14 -5.68
N PRO A 130 4.68 -8.01 -6.71
CA PRO A 130 3.91 -7.80 -7.91
C PRO A 130 2.47 -8.26 -7.73
N LEU A 131 1.66 -7.50 -7.01
CA LEU A 131 0.23 -7.77 -6.89
C LEU A 131 -0.58 -6.80 -7.77
N ASP A 132 -1.30 -7.39 -8.71
CA ASP A 132 -2.34 -6.69 -9.45
C ASP A 132 -3.67 -6.70 -8.66
N MET A 133 -3.91 -5.62 -7.93
CA MET A 133 -5.10 -5.51 -7.08
C MET A 133 -6.41 -5.63 -7.88
N ARG A 134 -7.39 -6.28 -7.26
CA ARG A 134 -8.74 -6.47 -7.81
C ARG A 134 -9.76 -5.47 -7.26
N TYR A 135 -9.35 -4.68 -6.26
CA TYR A 135 -10.18 -3.73 -5.54
C TYR A 135 -11.42 -4.40 -4.91
N ALA A 136 -11.27 -5.65 -4.44
CA ALA A 136 -12.35 -6.45 -3.90
C ALA A 136 -12.63 -6.19 -2.41
N GLY A 137 -12.18 -5.05 -1.89
CA GLY A 137 -12.43 -4.57 -0.53
C GLY A 137 -12.19 -5.66 0.53
N PRO A 138 -13.23 -6.06 1.30
CA PRO A 138 -13.11 -7.08 2.33
C PRO A 138 -12.50 -8.42 1.85
N LYS A 139 -12.89 -8.92 0.66
CA LYS A 139 -12.34 -10.19 0.15
C LYS A 139 -10.86 -10.08 -0.19
N GLU A 140 -10.43 -8.91 -0.66
CA GLU A 140 -9.02 -8.66 -0.93
C GLU A 140 -8.23 -8.43 0.36
N ALA A 141 -8.86 -7.94 1.44
CA ALA A 141 -8.24 -7.90 2.77
C ALA A 141 -7.88 -9.32 3.28
N VAL A 142 -8.75 -10.32 3.04
CA VAL A 142 -8.44 -11.72 3.34
C VAL A 142 -7.33 -12.25 2.42
N HIS A 143 -7.36 -11.95 1.12
CA HIS A 143 -6.29 -12.33 0.19
C HIS A 143 -4.93 -11.73 0.60
N HIS A 144 -4.93 -10.47 0.98
CA HIS A 144 -3.81 -9.74 1.56
C HIS A 144 -3.29 -10.40 2.84
N SER A 145 -4.17 -10.94 3.68
CA SER A 145 -3.78 -11.71 4.88
C SER A 145 -2.97 -12.95 4.50
N ILE A 146 -3.48 -13.76 3.56
CA ILE A 146 -2.83 -14.98 3.07
C ILE A 146 -1.43 -14.69 2.51
N ILE A 147 -1.31 -13.67 1.65
CA ILE A 147 -0.01 -13.26 1.07
C ILE A 147 0.99 -12.93 2.17
N ARG A 148 0.54 -12.25 3.23
CA ARG A 148 1.43 -11.77 4.30
C ARG A 148 1.81 -12.92 5.23
N THR A 149 0.90 -13.86 5.50
CA THR A 149 1.24 -15.12 6.17
C THR A 149 2.30 -15.90 5.38
N ASN A 150 2.19 -15.98 4.04
CA ASN A 150 3.18 -16.68 3.21
C ASN A 150 4.57 -16.04 3.31
N LEU A 151 4.66 -14.72 3.38
CA LEU A 151 5.89 -13.95 3.59
C LEU A 151 6.42 -14.00 5.04
N GLY A 152 5.76 -14.72 5.95
CA GLY A 152 6.22 -14.88 7.33
C GLY A 152 5.79 -13.76 8.29
N LEU A 153 4.81 -12.94 7.91
CA LEU A 153 4.31 -11.87 8.78
C LEU A 153 3.27 -12.41 9.77
N THR A 154 3.39 -11.93 11.01
CA THR A 154 2.50 -12.30 12.12
C THR A 154 1.31 -11.35 12.29
N HIS A 155 1.45 -10.11 11.82
CA HIS A 155 0.46 -9.06 11.94
C HIS A 155 0.26 -8.35 10.60
N HIS A 156 -0.94 -7.82 10.37
CA HIS A 156 -1.20 -6.95 9.22
C HIS A 156 -2.11 -5.78 9.61
N MET A 157 -1.70 -4.57 9.26
CA MET A 157 -2.49 -3.36 9.46
C MET A 157 -3.59 -3.22 8.41
N PHE A 158 -4.82 -2.99 8.86
CA PHE A 158 -5.98 -2.74 8.03
C PHE A 158 -6.59 -1.39 8.36
N GLY A 159 -6.61 -0.48 7.39
CA GLY A 159 -7.18 0.86 7.55
C GLY A 159 -8.63 0.97 7.05
N ARG A 160 -9.13 2.20 7.06
CA ARG A 160 -10.39 2.59 6.41
C ARG A 160 -10.35 2.28 4.91
N ASP A 161 -11.46 1.78 4.35
CA ASP A 161 -11.64 1.42 2.94
C ASP A 161 -10.57 0.45 2.39
N HIS A 162 -10.02 -0.46 3.20
CA HIS A 162 -8.90 -1.32 2.78
C HIS A 162 -9.20 -2.11 1.51
N ALA A 163 -8.38 -1.90 0.46
CA ALA A 163 -8.55 -2.44 -0.89
C ALA A 163 -9.93 -2.15 -1.53
N GLY A 164 -10.66 -1.15 -1.02
CA GLY A 164 -11.92 -0.69 -1.59
C GLY A 164 -11.71 0.29 -2.74
N VAL A 165 -12.79 0.53 -3.49
CA VAL A 165 -12.84 1.50 -4.59
C VAL A 165 -14.18 2.19 -4.59
N GLY A 166 -14.18 3.51 -4.85
CA GLY A 166 -15.39 4.33 -4.89
C GLY A 166 -16.24 4.15 -3.63
N THR A 167 -17.53 3.89 -3.84
CA THR A 167 -18.54 3.66 -2.78
C THR A 167 -19.07 2.23 -2.77
N TYR A 168 -18.36 1.28 -3.40
CA TYR A 168 -18.82 -0.11 -3.51
C TYR A 168 -18.73 -0.90 -2.20
N TYR A 169 -17.99 -0.40 -1.22
CA TYR A 169 -17.79 -1.01 0.08
C TYR A 169 -17.92 0.03 1.18
N GLU A 170 -18.40 -0.38 2.34
CA GLU A 170 -18.40 0.50 3.52
C GLU A 170 -17.01 0.61 4.15
N SER A 171 -16.82 1.70 4.88
CA SER A 171 -15.49 2.13 5.32
C SER A 171 -14.72 1.21 6.24
N TYR A 172 -15.41 0.39 7.04
CA TYR A 172 -14.79 -0.57 7.94
C TYR A 172 -15.25 -1.99 7.66
N GLU A 173 -15.71 -2.25 6.45
CA GLU A 173 -16.25 -3.55 6.10
C GLU A 173 -15.18 -4.65 6.10
N ALA A 174 -13.95 -4.32 5.70
CA ALA A 174 -12.82 -5.23 5.82
C ALA A 174 -12.55 -5.61 7.28
N HIS A 175 -12.68 -4.67 8.22
CA HIS A 175 -12.53 -4.95 9.65
C HIS A 175 -13.58 -5.95 10.12
N ARG A 176 -14.86 -5.70 9.81
CA ARG A 176 -15.97 -6.59 10.19
C ARG A 176 -15.79 -8.01 9.64
N LEU A 177 -15.38 -8.14 8.38
CA LEU A 177 -15.12 -9.46 7.80
C LEU A 177 -13.96 -10.16 8.53
N LEU A 178 -12.84 -9.48 8.75
CA LEU A 178 -11.69 -10.07 9.44
C LEU A 178 -12.01 -10.46 10.88
N MET A 179 -12.81 -9.67 11.60
CA MET A 179 -13.29 -10.00 12.95
C MET A 179 -14.24 -11.21 12.97
N SER A 180 -14.97 -11.47 11.88
CA SER A 180 -15.87 -12.63 11.78
C SER A 180 -15.14 -13.94 11.53
N ILE A 181 -13.88 -13.90 11.09
CA ILE A 181 -13.07 -15.08 10.81
C ILE A 181 -12.35 -15.49 12.11
N PRO A 182 -12.47 -16.75 12.57
CA PRO A 182 -11.71 -17.25 13.72
C PRO A 182 -10.20 -17.07 13.54
N ARG A 183 -9.50 -16.64 14.59
CA ARG A 183 -8.06 -16.29 14.53
C ARG A 183 -7.18 -17.45 14.05
N ASP A 184 -7.51 -18.67 14.46
CA ASP A 184 -6.86 -19.92 14.06
C ASP A 184 -7.01 -20.22 12.56
N LYS A 185 -7.99 -19.63 11.88
CA LYS A 185 -8.20 -19.78 10.43
C LYS A 185 -7.60 -18.65 9.60
N LEU A 186 -7.33 -17.49 10.20
CA LEU A 186 -6.75 -16.35 9.49
C LEU A 186 -5.22 -16.41 9.42
N PHE A 187 -4.57 -17.10 10.36
CA PHE A 187 -3.11 -17.30 10.45
C PHE A 187 -2.27 -16.01 10.48
N ILE A 188 -2.91 -14.87 10.73
CA ILE A 188 -2.27 -13.57 10.91
C ILE A 188 -3.16 -12.72 11.84
N THR A 189 -2.56 -11.92 12.70
CA THR A 189 -3.26 -11.04 13.63
C THR A 189 -3.59 -9.70 12.97
N PRO A 190 -4.87 -9.32 12.79
CA PRO A 190 -5.22 -8.02 12.26
C PRO A 190 -4.93 -6.91 13.27
N ILE A 191 -4.33 -5.82 12.80
CA ILE A 191 -4.24 -4.55 13.52
C ILE A 191 -5.20 -3.58 12.84
N PHE A 192 -6.33 -3.28 13.49
CA PHE A 192 -7.34 -2.37 12.96
C PHE A 192 -6.98 -0.93 13.28
N VAL A 193 -6.85 -0.10 12.25
CA VAL A 193 -6.55 1.33 12.41
C VAL A 193 -7.67 2.17 11.80
N LEU A 194 -8.01 3.26 12.49
CA LEU A 194 -9.07 4.17 12.07
C LEU A 194 -8.52 5.29 11.19
N GLU A 195 -9.41 6.14 10.69
CA GLU A 195 -9.03 7.22 9.79
C GLU A 195 -8.34 8.38 10.52
N TRP A 196 -7.63 9.19 9.73
CA TRP A 196 -6.82 10.30 10.20
C TRP A 196 -7.52 11.62 9.92
N VAL A 197 -7.43 12.52 10.91
CA VAL A 197 -8.05 13.84 10.88
C VAL A 197 -7.07 14.87 11.40
N TYR A 198 -7.21 16.10 10.91
CA TYR A 198 -6.60 17.24 11.56
C TYR A 198 -7.58 17.83 12.58
N CYS A 199 -7.13 18.03 13.81
CA CYS A 199 -7.90 18.72 14.83
C CYS A 199 -7.33 20.13 15.03
N PRO A 200 -8.06 21.20 14.69
CA PRO A 200 -7.58 22.57 14.88
C PRO A 200 -7.40 22.91 16.36
N HIS A 201 -8.25 22.40 17.25
CA HIS A 201 -8.13 22.59 18.69
C HIS A 201 -6.86 21.97 19.28
N CYS A 202 -6.53 20.74 18.87
CA CYS A 202 -5.31 20.07 19.35
C CYS A 202 -4.05 20.55 18.60
N GLY A 203 -4.23 21.19 17.44
CA GLY A 203 -3.13 21.64 16.60
C GLY A 203 -2.34 20.50 15.94
N GLU A 204 -2.93 19.31 15.81
CA GLU A 204 -2.23 18.10 15.34
C GLU A 204 -3.04 17.26 14.35
N VAL A 205 -2.33 16.42 13.60
CA VAL A 205 -2.92 15.33 12.81
C VAL A 205 -2.97 14.10 13.68
N THR A 206 -4.16 13.59 13.92
CA THR A 206 -4.45 12.52 14.89
C THR A 206 -5.43 11.50 14.31
N CYS A 207 -5.67 10.42 15.05
CA CYS A 207 -6.63 9.39 14.68
C CYS A 207 -8.02 9.77 15.24
N ILE A 208 -9.11 9.47 14.50
CA ILE A 208 -10.47 9.79 14.95
C ILE A 208 -10.85 9.16 16.29
N GLY A 209 -10.20 8.05 16.68
CA GLY A 209 -10.44 7.38 17.96
C GLY A 209 -9.67 7.98 19.14
N LEU A 210 -8.75 8.94 18.90
CA LEU A 210 -7.88 9.51 19.94
C LEU A 210 -8.26 10.93 20.34
N CYS A 211 -8.98 11.67 19.48
CA CYS A 211 -9.37 13.05 19.75
C CYS A 211 -10.88 13.20 20.00
N GLY A 212 -11.23 13.80 21.14
CA GLY A 212 -12.62 14.04 21.55
C GLY A 212 -13.32 15.21 20.84
N HIS A 213 -12.59 16.06 20.10
CA HIS A 213 -13.13 17.23 19.41
C HIS A 213 -13.76 16.88 18.04
N TRP A 214 -14.60 15.83 18.02
CA TRP A 214 -15.09 15.21 16.78
C TRP A 214 -15.86 16.16 15.84
N LYS A 215 -16.49 17.21 16.37
CA LYS A 215 -17.19 18.24 15.59
C LYS A 215 -16.25 19.15 14.80
N GLU A 216 -15.01 19.28 15.26
CA GLU A 216 -14.00 20.18 14.68
C GLU A 216 -13.02 19.43 13.77
N HIS A 217 -13.09 18.10 13.75
CA HIS A 217 -12.23 17.27 12.93
C HIS A 217 -12.35 17.64 11.45
N GLN A 218 -11.22 17.97 10.84
CA GLN A 218 -11.11 18.19 9.41
C GLN A 218 -10.61 16.90 8.75
N LYS A 219 -11.41 16.36 7.83
CA LYS A 219 -11.06 15.14 7.10
C LYS A 219 -9.83 15.37 6.24
N PHE A 220 -8.86 14.48 6.39
CA PHE A 220 -7.62 14.53 5.64
C PHE A 220 -7.64 13.49 4.51
N SER A 221 -8.23 13.86 3.35
CA SER A 221 -8.43 12.92 2.24
C SER A 221 -7.23 12.84 1.30
N GLY A 222 -7.04 11.68 0.66
CA GLY A 222 -6.03 11.53 -0.41
C GLY A 222 -6.24 12.50 -1.57
N THR A 223 -7.47 12.93 -1.85
CA THR A 223 -7.75 13.99 -2.85
C THR A 223 -7.15 15.33 -2.43
N LYS A 224 -7.21 15.69 -1.14
CA LYS A 224 -6.57 16.92 -0.65
C LYS A 224 -5.05 16.85 -0.75
N ILE A 225 -4.45 15.70 -0.42
CA ILE A 225 -3.00 15.48 -0.59
C ILE A 225 -2.61 15.60 -2.06
N ARG A 226 -3.40 15.02 -2.97
CA ARG A 226 -3.15 15.13 -4.40
C ARG A 226 -3.24 16.57 -4.90
N SER A 227 -4.24 17.35 -4.47
CA SER A 227 -4.31 18.78 -4.80
C SER A 227 -3.08 19.53 -4.29
N ILE A 228 -2.66 19.34 -3.04
CA ILE A 228 -1.43 19.93 -2.50
C ILE A 228 -0.20 19.63 -3.38
N LEU A 229 -0.09 18.39 -3.86
CA LEU A 229 1.01 17.97 -4.74
C LEU A 229 0.91 18.54 -6.16
N ILE A 230 -0.30 18.72 -6.70
CA ILE A 230 -0.56 19.30 -8.03
C ILE A 230 -0.34 20.81 -8.00
N ASP A 231 -0.80 21.46 -6.95
CA ASP A 231 -0.70 22.91 -6.76
C ASP A 231 0.74 23.32 -6.36
N GLU A 232 1.65 22.35 -6.20
CA GLU A 232 3.05 22.52 -5.77
C GLU A 232 3.19 23.29 -4.44
N VAL A 233 2.14 23.32 -3.63
CA VAL A 233 2.12 24.02 -2.34
C VAL A 233 2.74 23.10 -1.29
N LYS A 234 3.89 23.49 -0.74
CA LYS A 234 4.57 22.72 0.30
C LYS A 234 3.70 22.65 1.56
N PRO A 235 3.21 21.46 1.96
CA PRO A 235 2.34 21.33 3.13
C PRO A 235 3.12 21.47 4.42
N THR A 236 2.41 21.64 5.53
CA THR A 236 3.02 21.70 6.86
C THR A 236 3.68 20.36 7.22
N ARG A 237 4.68 20.40 8.11
CA ARG A 237 5.39 19.21 8.60
C ARG A 237 4.47 18.20 9.32
N LEU A 238 3.30 18.64 9.75
CA LEU A 238 2.26 17.80 10.36
C LEU A 238 1.56 16.90 9.35
N ILE A 239 1.57 17.30 8.07
CA ILE A 239 0.92 16.58 6.97
C ILE A 239 1.95 15.77 6.18
N PHE A 240 3.03 16.40 5.76
CA PHE A 240 4.04 15.78 4.91
C PHE A 240 5.43 16.26 5.33
N ARG A 241 6.39 15.35 5.35
CA ARG A 241 7.79 15.72 5.62
C ARG A 241 8.34 16.54 4.44
N PRO A 242 8.94 17.72 4.65
CA PRO A 242 9.43 18.61 3.59
C PRO A 242 10.28 17.90 2.53
N GLU A 243 11.23 17.09 2.97
CA GLU A 243 12.16 16.36 2.11
C GLU A 243 11.50 15.24 1.31
N ILE A 244 10.43 14.62 1.84
CA ILE A 244 9.66 13.63 1.08
C ILE A 244 8.82 14.35 0.01
N PHE A 245 8.28 15.53 0.33
CA PHE A 245 7.56 16.35 -0.64
C PHE A 245 8.49 16.76 -1.79
N ASP A 246 9.70 17.20 -1.47
CA ASP A 246 10.71 17.60 -2.47
C ASP A 246 11.06 16.43 -3.41
N ILE A 247 11.21 15.20 -2.88
CA ILE A 247 11.44 13.99 -3.69
C ILE A 247 10.25 13.71 -4.63
N VAL A 248 9.01 13.89 -4.17
CA VAL A 248 7.82 13.72 -5.02
C VAL A 248 7.77 14.79 -6.12
N MET A 249 8.14 16.04 -5.82
CA MET A 249 8.23 17.11 -6.82
C MET A 249 9.35 16.88 -7.84
N ASP A 250 10.47 16.28 -7.44
CA ASP A 250 11.52 15.88 -8.40
C ASP A 250 11.04 14.78 -9.36
N ALA A 251 10.19 13.86 -8.88
CA ALA A 251 9.50 12.90 -9.74
C ALA A 251 8.60 13.62 -10.77
N ALA A 252 7.88 14.65 -10.34
CA ALA A 252 7.07 15.50 -11.21
C ALA A 252 7.92 16.20 -12.27
N LYS A 253 9.09 16.73 -11.92
CA LYS A 253 9.97 17.38 -12.91
C LYS A 253 10.54 16.39 -13.94
N LYS A 254 10.87 15.17 -13.51
CA LYS A 254 11.47 14.14 -14.39
C LYS A 254 10.46 13.54 -15.38
N TYR A 255 9.23 13.31 -14.94
CA TYR A 255 8.22 12.57 -15.72
C TYR A 255 6.98 13.38 -16.09
N GLY A 256 6.83 14.56 -15.51
CA GLY A 256 5.57 15.27 -15.45
C GLY A 256 5.45 16.32 -16.51
N PHE A 257 4.45 16.14 -17.34
CA PHE A 257 3.64 17.23 -17.88
C PHE A 257 2.98 18.03 -16.72
N GLY A 258 3.75 18.56 -15.76
CA GLY A 258 3.31 19.32 -14.58
C GLY A 258 2.74 18.50 -13.41
N SER A 259 2.97 17.18 -13.31
CA SER A 259 2.38 16.35 -12.23
C SER A 259 3.30 15.20 -11.80
N PRO A 260 3.40 14.88 -10.50
CA PRO A 260 4.15 13.71 -10.02
C PRO A 260 3.46 12.38 -10.34
N PHE A 261 2.19 12.41 -10.73
CA PHE A 261 1.38 11.22 -10.96
C PHE A 261 1.54 10.71 -12.39
N VAL A 262 1.58 9.39 -12.57
CA VAL A 262 1.61 8.80 -13.90
C VAL A 262 0.30 9.11 -14.63
N GLY A 263 0.44 9.66 -15.84
CA GLY A 263 -0.66 9.94 -16.77
C GLY A 263 -0.74 8.93 -17.91
N PRO A 264 -1.72 9.07 -18.81
CA PRO A 264 -1.89 8.17 -19.97
C PRO A 264 -0.62 8.05 -20.82
N GLU A 265 0.12 9.15 -21.04
CA GLU A 265 1.35 9.14 -21.82
C GLU A 265 2.48 8.33 -21.18
N TYR A 266 2.60 8.38 -19.85
CA TYR A 266 3.56 7.56 -19.12
C TYR A 266 3.18 6.08 -19.25
N LEU A 267 1.90 5.76 -19.04
CA LEU A 267 1.41 4.39 -19.09
C LEU A 267 1.54 3.75 -20.48
N ALA A 268 1.39 4.54 -21.55
CA ALA A 268 1.61 4.07 -22.92
C ALA A 268 3.07 3.70 -23.21
N LYS A 269 4.03 4.32 -22.51
CA LYS A 269 5.47 4.05 -22.63
C LYS A 269 5.98 3.07 -21.57
N ALA A 270 5.20 2.83 -20.52
CA ALA A 270 5.57 1.95 -19.44
C ALA A 270 5.62 0.50 -19.95
N LYS A 271 6.70 -0.21 -19.62
CA LYS A 271 6.76 -1.65 -19.89
C LYS A 271 5.65 -2.33 -19.08
N PRO A 272 4.85 -3.22 -19.68
CA PRO A 272 3.90 -4.02 -18.92
C PRO A 272 4.68 -4.84 -17.89
N ALA A 273 4.13 -4.97 -16.70
CA ALA A 273 4.78 -5.71 -15.62
C ALA A 273 4.99 -7.20 -15.95
N PHE A 274 4.25 -7.70 -16.94
CA PHE A 274 4.44 -9.01 -17.52
C PHE A 274 4.02 -8.99 -18.99
N SER A 275 4.88 -9.50 -19.87
CA SER A 275 4.56 -9.76 -21.28
C SER A 275 4.96 -11.21 -21.60
N ILE A 276 4.02 -11.96 -22.18
CA ILE A 276 4.36 -13.22 -22.84
C ILE A 276 4.61 -12.85 -24.30
N GLU A 277 5.85 -13.00 -24.78
CA GLU A 277 6.09 -12.95 -26.22
C GLU A 277 5.33 -14.12 -26.86
N PRO A 278 4.61 -13.91 -27.98
CA PRO A 278 3.98 -15.00 -28.70
C PRO A 278 5.04 -16.07 -29.01
N LEU A 279 4.71 -17.32 -28.68
CA LEU A 279 5.51 -18.49 -29.05
C LEU A 279 5.65 -18.60 -30.58
#